data_AF-A0A1F8XGR1-F1
#
_entry.id   AF-A0A1F8XGR1-F1
#
_cell.length_a   1.000
_cell.length_b   1.000
_cell.length_c   1.000
_cell.angle_alpha   90.00
_cell.angle_beta   90.00
_cell.angle_gamma   90.00
#
_symmetry.space_group_name_H-M   'P 1'
#
loop_
_entity.id
_entity.type
_entity.pdbx_description
1 polymer ?
#
loop_
_entity_poly.entity_id
_entity_poly.type
_entity_poly.pdbx_seq_one_letter_code
_entity_poly.pdbx_strand_id
1 'polypeptide(L)'
;MRKPVYLAVLGISVVVAAVSLGVTLTRYLGMRAYTPKAVARAAPAPAERAVPATPPEQWNNLFAPGQGMKLPSRLSSASGKGESQPARTAFILVGTIVSSTPSVRRAILWADGMKQPKAFRENEEVEPGALLSSIERDKVWITRGKEREKLDLLPVGSRVRPTTAAAPSAPRGSAPQASAVTPAGDIRVTRLADNRYSIDESGVAQLSNNFNQFMTQVRLIPYFEGNRSAGYRIAAIRPGTTFDRLGFQGGDVLQQVNGVDLASPEKMYTIIQNLKDQKRVAVNILRQGQKSTLTYEIR
;
A
#
# COMPACT_ATOMS: atom_id res chain seq x y z
N MET A 1 -41.92 19.47 60.74
CA MET A 1 -41.78 19.69 59.28
C MET A 1 -41.27 18.47 58.45
N ARG A 2 -41.11 17.26 58.99
CA ARG A 2 -40.50 16.11 58.25
C ARG A 2 -41.47 15.20 57.47
N LYS A 3 -42.78 15.26 57.75
CA LYS A 3 -43.80 14.43 57.08
C LYS A 3 -44.02 14.72 55.57
N PRO A 4 -44.00 15.99 55.08
CA PRO A 4 -44.26 16.26 53.66
C PRO A 4 -43.11 15.79 52.75
N VAL A 5 -41.86 15.85 53.24
CA VAL A 5 -40.69 15.39 52.49
C VAL A 5 -40.71 13.88 52.28
N TYR A 6 -41.14 13.11 53.29
CA TYR A 6 -41.26 11.65 53.16
C TYR A 6 -42.32 11.24 52.13
N LEU A 7 -43.47 11.95 52.10
CA LEU A 7 -44.53 11.70 51.12
C LEU A 7 -44.07 12.05 49.69
N ALA A 8 -43.28 13.12 49.53
CA ALA A 8 -42.70 13.48 48.23
C ALA A 8 -41.71 12.41 47.73
N VAL A 9 -40.82 11.90 48.59
CA VAL A 9 -39.86 10.84 48.23
C VAL A 9 -40.57 9.52 47.90
N LEU A 10 -41.62 9.18 48.65
CA LEU A 10 -42.43 7.98 48.38
C LEU A 10 -43.17 8.09 47.03
N GLY A 11 -43.73 9.26 46.74
CA GLY A 11 -44.38 9.54 45.45
C GLY A 11 -43.41 9.41 44.27
N ILE A 12 -42.21 10.01 44.37
CA ILE A 12 -41.20 9.92 43.31
C ILE A 12 -40.75 8.46 43.10
N SER A 13 -40.57 7.70 44.19
CA SER A 13 -40.15 6.30 44.11
C SER A 13 -41.17 5.41 43.40
N VAL A 14 -42.48 5.65 43.63
CA VAL A 14 -43.55 4.92 42.94
C VAL A 14 -43.56 5.25 41.45
N VAL A 15 -43.37 6.52 41.07
CA VAL A 15 -43.30 6.92 39.66
C VAL A 15 -42.10 6.29 38.95
N VAL A 16 -40.93 6.30 39.58
CA VAL A 16 -39.71 5.67 39.01
C VAL A 16 -39.90 4.15 38.85
N ALA A 17 -40.50 3.49 39.84
CA ALA A 17 -40.79 2.06 39.75
C ALA A 17 -41.76 1.75 38.60
N ALA A 18 -42.83 2.53 38.45
CA ALA A 18 -43.80 2.36 37.38
C ALA A 18 -43.18 2.55 35.99
N VAL A 19 -42.33 3.57 35.83
CA VAL A 19 -41.62 3.81 34.56
C VAL A 19 -40.65 2.66 34.24
N SER A 20 -39.89 2.18 35.23
CA SER A 20 -38.95 1.07 35.06
C SER A 20 -39.65 -0.24 34.66
N LEU A 21 -40.78 -0.55 35.30
CA LEU A 21 -41.64 -1.68 34.95
C LEU A 21 -42.18 -1.55 33.52
N GLY A 22 -42.64 -0.37 33.11
CA GLY A 22 -43.12 -0.14 31.74
C GLY A 22 -42.05 -0.34 30.67
N VAL A 23 -40.83 0.16 30.90
CA VAL A 23 -39.70 -0.03 29.97
C VAL A 23 -39.29 -1.50 29.88
N THR A 24 -39.28 -2.20 31.00
CA THR A 24 -38.90 -3.62 31.06
C THR A 24 -39.93 -4.50 30.38
N LEU A 25 -41.22 -4.21 30.59
CA LEU A 25 -42.33 -4.89 29.92
C LEU A 25 -42.28 -4.65 28.41
N THR A 26 -42.04 -3.42 27.96
CA THR A 26 -41.91 -3.09 26.53
C THR A 26 -40.77 -3.86 25.87
N ARG A 27 -39.62 -3.97 26.54
CA ARG A 27 -38.48 -4.78 26.04
C ARG A 27 -38.79 -6.27 25.99
N TYR A 28 -39.50 -6.80 26.99
CA TYR A 28 -39.87 -8.20 27.05
C TYR A 28 -40.86 -8.59 25.95
N LEU A 29 -41.87 -7.76 25.68
CA LEU A 29 -42.80 -7.99 24.56
C LEU A 29 -42.13 -7.81 23.19
N GLY A 30 -41.19 -6.86 23.06
CA GLY A 30 -40.42 -6.67 21.82
C GLY A 30 -39.60 -7.89 21.41
N MET A 31 -39.03 -8.63 22.36
CA MET A 31 -38.31 -9.89 22.07
C MET A 31 -39.24 -11.03 21.63
N ARG A 32 -40.48 -11.07 22.14
CA ARG A 32 -41.48 -12.09 21.78
C ARG A 32 -42.15 -11.81 20.42
N ALA A 33 -42.22 -10.54 20.01
CA ALA A 33 -42.83 -10.12 18.75
C ALA A 33 -41.84 -10.08 17.57
N TYR A 34 -40.54 -10.33 17.80
CA TYR A 34 -39.56 -10.42 16.72
C TYR A 34 -39.75 -11.74 15.95
N THR A 35 -40.62 -11.72 14.95
CA THR A 35 -40.60 -12.72 13.89
C THR A 35 -39.55 -12.27 12.88
N PRO A 36 -38.44 -13.01 12.69
CA PRO A 36 -37.52 -12.69 11.60
C PRO A 36 -38.32 -12.78 10.30
N LYS A 37 -38.37 -11.69 9.55
CA LYS A 37 -38.96 -11.66 8.21
C LYS A 37 -38.28 -12.79 7.43
N ALA A 38 -39.04 -13.84 7.10
CA ALA A 38 -38.53 -14.97 6.36
C ALA A 38 -37.89 -14.44 5.08
N VAL A 39 -36.55 -14.54 5.00
CA VAL A 39 -35.83 -14.21 3.78
C VAL A 39 -36.34 -15.21 2.76
N ALA A 40 -37.07 -14.71 1.76
CA ALA A 40 -37.51 -15.50 0.64
C ALA A 40 -36.30 -16.28 0.13
N ARG A 41 -36.41 -17.62 0.15
CA ARG A 41 -35.38 -18.51 -0.38
C ARG A 41 -35.06 -18.02 -1.78
N ALA A 42 -33.83 -17.53 -1.98
CA ALA A 42 -33.37 -17.11 -3.29
C ALA A 42 -33.66 -18.27 -4.26
N ALA A 43 -34.35 -17.95 -5.35
CA ALA A 43 -34.55 -18.89 -6.44
C ALA A 43 -33.17 -19.49 -6.80
N PRO A 44 -33.09 -20.81 -7.12
CA PRO A 44 -31.83 -21.38 -7.57
C PRO A 44 -31.31 -20.52 -8.72
N ALA A 45 -30.08 -20.02 -8.58
CA ALA A 45 -29.43 -19.26 -9.63
C ALA A 45 -29.55 -20.08 -10.93
N PRO A 46 -29.89 -19.46 -12.07
CA PRO A 46 -29.87 -20.17 -13.34
C PRO A 46 -28.50 -20.80 -13.46
N ALA A 47 -28.48 -22.12 -13.69
CA ALA A 47 -27.26 -22.91 -13.78
C ALA A 47 -26.24 -22.12 -14.60
N GLU A 48 -25.17 -21.70 -13.91
CA GLU A 48 -24.05 -21.02 -14.51
C GLU A 48 -23.67 -21.85 -15.72
N ARG A 49 -23.85 -21.29 -16.93
CA ARG A 49 -23.47 -22.00 -18.15
C ARG A 49 -22.03 -22.40 -17.95
N ALA A 50 -21.80 -23.70 -17.77
CA ALA A 50 -20.48 -24.26 -17.69
C ALA A 50 -19.79 -23.86 -18.99
N VAL A 51 -18.94 -22.84 -18.90
CA VAL A 51 -18.03 -22.50 -19.98
C VAL A 51 -17.18 -23.76 -20.11
N PRO A 52 -17.21 -24.47 -21.26
CA PRO A 52 -16.43 -25.68 -21.40
C PRO A 52 -14.99 -25.32 -21.08
N ALA A 53 -14.45 -25.92 -20.01
CA ALA A 53 -13.09 -25.70 -19.59
C ALA A 53 -12.21 -26.29 -20.69
N THR A 54 -11.73 -25.43 -21.59
CA THR A 54 -10.78 -25.83 -22.62
C THR A 54 -9.55 -26.42 -21.92
N PRO A 55 -9.05 -27.59 -22.38
CA PRO A 55 -7.83 -28.17 -21.85
C PRO A 55 -6.70 -27.13 -21.84
N PRO A 56 -5.81 -27.13 -20.83
CA PRO A 56 -4.75 -26.11 -20.68
C PRO A 56 -3.83 -26.00 -21.91
N GLU A 57 -3.78 -27.03 -22.75
CA GLU A 57 -2.99 -27.04 -24.00
C GLU A 57 -3.57 -26.16 -25.12
N GLN A 58 -4.86 -25.81 -25.06
CA GLN A 58 -5.52 -24.93 -26.03
C GLN A 58 -5.61 -23.47 -25.54
N TRP A 59 -5.02 -23.15 -24.40
CA TRP A 59 -5.03 -21.81 -23.85
C TRP A 59 -4.08 -20.94 -24.67
N ASN A 60 -4.65 -20.20 -25.63
CA ASN A 60 -3.92 -19.11 -26.26
C ASN A 60 -3.73 -18.01 -25.21
N ASN A 61 -2.48 -17.78 -24.84
CA ASN A 61 -2.11 -16.75 -23.88
C ASN A 61 -2.59 -15.39 -24.41
N LEU A 62 -3.58 -14.79 -23.77
CA LEU A 62 -4.16 -13.48 -24.17
C LEU A 62 -3.13 -12.35 -24.23
N PHE A 63 -1.96 -12.55 -23.63
CA PHE A 63 -0.86 -11.59 -23.55
C PHE A 63 0.34 -11.98 -24.43
N ALA A 64 0.29 -13.11 -25.15
CA ALA A 64 1.31 -13.49 -26.11
C ALA A 64 0.65 -13.93 -27.43
N PRO A 65 0.87 -13.21 -28.55
CA PRO A 65 0.34 -13.66 -29.85
C PRO A 65 0.89 -15.06 -30.18
N GLY A 66 0.07 -15.91 -30.82
CA GLY A 66 0.40 -17.30 -31.14
C GLY A 66 1.67 -17.51 -31.99
N GLN A 67 2.19 -16.44 -32.59
CA GLN A 67 3.58 -16.36 -33.02
C GLN A 67 4.41 -15.82 -31.86
N GLY A 68 5.07 -16.70 -31.13
CA GLY A 68 5.79 -16.40 -29.88
C GLY A 68 6.48 -15.04 -29.84
N MET A 69 6.39 -14.37 -28.69
CA MET A 69 7.01 -13.08 -28.43
C MET A 69 8.54 -13.21 -28.60
N LYS A 70 9.10 -12.66 -29.68
CA LYS A 70 10.53 -12.29 -29.68
C LYS A 70 10.68 -11.16 -28.67
N LEU A 71 11.03 -11.48 -27.43
CA LEU A 71 11.47 -10.44 -26.49
C LEU A 71 12.63 -9.71 -27.18
N PRO A 72 12.57 -8.37 -27.36
CA PRO A 72 13.74 -7.63 -27.75
C PRO A 72 14.73 -7.70 -26.59
N SER A 73 15.57 -8.73 -26.63
CA SER A 73 16.76 -8.84 -25.81
C SER A 73 17.62 -7.64 -26.12
N ARG A 74 17.62 -6.69 -25.20
CA ARG A 74 18.19 -5.33 -25.30
C ARG A 74 17.24 -4.40 -26.05
N LEU A 75 16.72 -3.42 -25.30
CA LEU A 75 16.41 -2.11 -25.86
C LEU A 75 17.58 -1.74 -26.76
N SER A 76 17.38 -1.85 -28.07
CA SER A 76 18.23 -1.17 -29.02
C SER A 76 18.16 0.28 -28.61
N SER A 77 19.24 0.81 -28.06
CA SER A 77 19.43 2.24 -27.89
C SER A 77 19.24 2.83 -29.27
N ALA A 78 18.02 3.25 -29.58
CA ALA A 78 17.75 4.10 -30.71
C ALA A 78 18.44 5.40 -30.36
N SER A 79 19.72 5.49 -30.73
CA SER A 79 20.44 6.73 -30.93
C SER A 79 19.76 7.41 -32.12
N GLY A 80 18.54 7.86 -31.90
CA GLY A 80 17.94 8.91 -32.71
C GLY A 80 18.71 10.16 -32.32
N LYS A 81 19.56 10.64 -33.24
CA LYS A 81 19.99 12.03 -33.29
C LYS A 81 18.73 12.90 -33.41
N GLY A 82 18.10 13.16 -32.27
CA GLY A 82 17.11 14.20 -32.07
C GLY A 82 17.65 15.01 -30.91
N GLU A 83 18.23 16.15 -31.24
CA GLU A 83 18.81 17.14 -30.35
C GLU A 83 17.86 17.41 -29.17
N SER A 84 18.06 16.65 -28.09
CA SER A 84 17.27 16.73 -26.87
C SER A 84 18.04 17.68 -25.97
N GLN A 85 17.82 18.98 -26.16
CA GLN A 85 18.35 19.97 -25.24
C GLN A 85 17.76 19.71 -23.85
N PRO A 86 18.58 19.74 -22.78
CA PRO A 86 18.11 19.48 -21.43
C PRO A 86 16.98 20.46 -21.10
N ALA A 87 15.97 19.95 -20.40
CA ALA A 87 14.81 20.71 -19.98
C ALA A 87 15.26 21.98 -19.25
N ARG A 88 15.01 23.15 -19.86
CA ARG A 88 15.30 24.45 -19.25
C ARG A 88 14.17 24.87 -18.33
N THR A 89 13.00 24.25 -18.46
CA THR A 89 11.82 24.66 -17.72
C THR A 89 11.67 23.85 -16.44
N ALA A 90 11.27 24.50 -15.34
CA ALA A 90 11.05 23.89 -14.03
C ALA A 90 9.78 23.01 -13.96
N PHE A 91 9.21 22.63 -15.11
CA PHE A 91 8.04 21.76 -15.16
C PHE A 91 8.46 20.28 -15.10
N ILE A 92 7.75 19.54 -14.27
CA ILE A 92 7.80 18.10 -14.14
C ILE A 92 6.52 17.55 -14.76
N LEU A 93 6.67 16.62 -15.70
CA LEU A 93 5.55 15.85 -16.24
C LEU A 93 5.15 14.79 -15.21
N VAL A 94 3.97 14.94 -14.61
CA VAL A 94 3.43 14.05 -13.58
C VAL A 94 2.61 12.91 -14.20
N GLY A 95 1.95 13.17 -15.33
CA GLY A 95 1.12 12.18 -16.01
C GLY A 95 0.63 12.64 -17.37
N THR A 96 0.24 11.68 -18.22
CA THR A 96 -0.39 11.93 -19.51
C THR A 96 -1.68 11.12 -19.61
N ILE A 97 -2.70 11.71 -20.22
CA ILE A 97 -3.94 11.04 -20.62
C ILE A 97 -3.92 11.05 -22.15
N VAL A 98 -3.69 9.89 -22.75
CA VAL A 98 -3.64 9.73 -24.21
C VAL A 98 -4.91 9.04 -24.68
N SER A 99 -5.54 9.60 -25.72
CA SER A 99 -6.72 9.04 -26.36
C SER A 99 -6.56 9.11 -27.88
N SER A 100 -7.30 8.26 -28.60
CA SER A 100 -7.43 8.31 -30.07
C SER A 100 -8.04 9.63 -30.54
N THR A 101 -8.87 10.26 -29.70
CA THR A 101 -9.43 11.59 -29.95
C THR A 101 -8.50 12.67 -29.40
N PRO A 102 -7.93 13.57 -30.24
CA PRO A 102 -7.01 14.62 -29.80
C PRO A 102 -7.59 15.56 -28.73
N SER A 103 -8.89 15.83 -28.81
CA SER A 103 -9.61 16.71 -27.87
C SER A 103 -9.66 16.18 -26.43
N VAL A 104 -9.36 14.89 -26.21
CA VAL A 104 -9.34 14.24 -24.89
C VAL A 104 -7.92 14.13 -24.32
N ARG A 105 -6.88 14.39 -25.13
CA ARG A 105 -5.48 14.27 -24.69
C ARG A 105 -5.13 15.35 -23.67
N ARG A 106 -4.53 14.95 -22.55
CA ARG A 106 -4.11 15.89 -21.49
C ARG A 106 -2.71 15.56 -21.00
N ALA A 107 -1.93 16.59 -20.70
CA ALA A 107 -0.69 16.48 -19.96
C ALA A 107 -0.88 17.11 -18.57
N ILE A 108 -0.46 16.40 -17.53
CA ILE A 108 -0.49 16.88 -16.15
C ILE A 108 0.91 17.38 -15.82
N LEU A 109 1.04 18.69 -15.72
CA LEU A 109 2.31 19.37 -15.46
C LEU A 109 2.29 19.96 -14.05
N TRP A 110 3.44 19.88 -13.39
CA TRP A 110 3.69 20.50 -12.08
C TRP A 110 4.96 21.33 -12.14
N ALA A 111 5.01 22.46 -11.46
CA ALA A 111 6.20 23.30 -11.35
C ALA A 111 6.35 23.77 -9.91
N ASP A 112 7.59 24.08 -9.53
CA ASP A 112 7.90 24.63 -8.22
C ASP A 112 7.22 26.01 -8.07
N GLY A 113 6.31 26.13 -7.10
CA GLY A 113 5.43 27.29 -6.91
C GLY A 113 3.94 27.06 -7.21
N MET A 114 3.55 25.95 -7.86
CA MET A 114 2.13 25.59 -8.02
C MET A 114 1.60 24.79 -6.82
N LYS A 115 0.48 25.23 -6.22
CA LYS A 115 -0.20 24.53 -5.11
C LYS A 115 -0.73 23.15 -5.49
N GLN A 116 -1.04 22.93 -6.77
CA GLN A 116 -1.57 21.67 -7.29
C GLN A 116 -1.18 21.49 -8.77
N PRO A 117 -0.96 20.23 -9.22
CA PRO A 117 -0.68 19.94 -10.63
C PRO A 117 -1.87 20.35 -11.51
N LYS A 118 -1.58 20.92 -12.68
CA LYS A 118 -2.60 21.39 -13.64
C LYS A 118 -2.56 20.55 -14.92
N ALA A 119 -3.75 20.25 -15.44
CA ALA A 119 -3.90 19.54 -16.70
C ALA A 119 -4.01 20.54 -17.87
N PHE A 120 -3.24 20.30 -18.92
CA PHE A 120 -3.19 21.10 -20.14
C PHE A 120 -3.55 20.27 -21.36
N ARG A 121 -4.17 20.90 -22.36
CA ARG A 121 -4.50 20.32 -23.67
C ARG A 121 -3.37 20.49 -24.67
N GLU A 122 -3.40 19.68 -25.72
CA GLU A 122 -2.57 19.87 -26.90
C GLU A 122 -2.87 21.23 -27.54
N ASN A 123 -1.82 22.00 -27.83
CA ASN A 123 -1.79 23.41 -28.24
C ASN A 123 -2.22 24.45 -27.19
N GLU A 124 -2.33 24.07 -25.91
CA GLU A 124 -2.60 25.01 -24.83
C GLU A 124 -1.30 25.69 -24.36
N GLU A 125 -1.40 26.97 -23.97
CA GLU A 125 -0.29 27.72 -23.40
C GLU A 125 -0.07 27.33 -21.93
N VAL A 126 1.14 26.86 -21.62
CA VAL A 126 1.53 26.39 -20.28
C VAL A 126 2.16 27.51 -19.46
N GLU A 127 2.93 28.39 -20.11
CA GLU A 127 3.64 29.55 -19.58
C GLU A 127 3.65 30.64 -20.67
N PRO A 128 3.74 31.96 -20.35
CA PRO A 128 3.83 33.02 -21.36
C PRO A 128 4.84 32.71 -22.48
N GLY A 129 4.33 32.39 -23.68
CA GLY A 129 5.12 32.06 -24.88
C GLY A 129 5.59 30.59 -25.00
N ALA A 130 5.14 29.68 -24.12
CA ALA A 130 5.42 28.24 -24.19
C ALA A 130 4.13 27.44 -24.44
N LEU A 131 4.04 26.83 -25.61
CA LEU A 131 2.88 26.07 -26.07
C LEU A 131 3.14 24.56 -25.97
N LEU A 132 2.11 23.81 -25.59
CA LEU A 132 2.17 22.36 -25.55
C LEU A 132 1.96 21.77 -26.95
N SER A 133 3.00 21.41 -27.68
CA SER A 133 2.86 21.03 -29.09
C SER A 133 2.45 19.58 -29.33
N SER A 134 2.85 18.63 -28.47
CA SER A 134 2.46 17.22 -28.63
C SER A 134 2.45 16.48 -27.30
N ILE A 135 1.42 15.63 -27.11
CA ILE A 135 1.23 14.79 -25.93
C ILE A 135 1.34 13.32 -26.34
N GLU A 136 2.42 12.66 -25.92
CA GLU A 136 2.64 11.23 -26.12
C GLU A 136 2.44 10.46 -24.80
N ARG A 137 2.56 9.12 -24.85
CA ARG A 137 2.31 8.26 -23.68
C ARG A 137 3.31 8.50 -22.56
N ASP A 138 4.57 8.70 -22.91
CA ASP A 138 5.72 8.74 -22.00
C ASP A 138 6.46 10.08 -22.04
N LYS A 139 6.06 11.00 -22.91
CA LYS A 139 6.72 12.29 -23.08
C LYS A 139 5.77 13.34 -23.64
N VAL A 140 6.15 14.58 -23.46
CA VAL A 140 5.42 15.75 -23.93
C VAL A 140 6.41 16.73 -24.55
N TRP A 141 6.02 17.35 -25.66
CA TRP A 141 6.80 18.37 -26.33
C TRP A 141 6.22 19.75 -26.01
N ILE A 142 7.09 20.65 -25.55
CA ILE A 142 6.78 22.06 -25.33
C ILE A 142 7.53 22.88 -26.37
N THR A 143 6.91 23.91 -26.93
CA THR A 143 7.49 24.76 -27.97
C THR A 143 7.48 26.21 -27.50
N ARG A 144 8.66 26.83 -27.43
CA ARG A 144 8.87 28.23 -27.04
C ARG A 144 9.45 28.96 -28.25
N GLY A 145 8.58 29.60 -29.04
CA GLY A 145 8.98 30.19 -30.32
C GLY A 145 9.45 29.15 -31.35
N LYS A 146 10.75 29.12 -31.66
CA LYS A 146 11.38 28.14 -32.59
C LYS A 146 12.03 26.94 -31.89
N GLU A 147 12.16 26.97 -30.56
CA GLU A 147 12.79 25.90 -29.79
C GLU A 147 11.76 24.88 -29.32
N ARG A 148 12.10 23.59 -29.44
CA ARG A 148 11.27 22.47 -28.96
C ARG A 148 11.98 21.78 -27.79
N GLU A 149 11.29 21.72 -26.66
CA GLU A 149 11.74 21.08 -25.42
C GLU A 149 10.97 19.78 -25.21
N LYS A 150 11.66 18.75 -24.73
CA LYS A 150 11.09 17.43 -24.47
C LYS A 150 11.04 17.20 -22.96
N LEU A 151 9.84 16.91 -22.44
CA LEU A 151 9.64 16.48 -21.06
C LEU A 151 9.28 15.01 -21.03
N ASP A 152 10.14 14.19 -20.43
CA ASP A 152 9.87 12.77 -20.19
C ASP A 152 9.05 12.57 -18.91
N LEU A 153 8.13 11.61 -18.95
CA LEU A 153 7.32 11.21 -17.80
C LEU A 153 8.22 10.46 -16.82
N LEU A 154 8.44 11.03 -15.65
CA LEU A 154 9.28 10.37 -14.64
C LEU A 154 8.55 9.12 -14.11
N PRO A 155 9.23 7.96 -14.03
CA PRO A 155 8.68 6.79 -13.35
C PRO A 155 8.33 7.18 -11.91
N VAL A 156 7.11 6.85 -11.48
CA VAL A 156 6.64 7.10 -10.12
C VAL A 156 7.65 6.51 -9.12
N GLY A 157 8.39 7.37 -8.42
CA GLY A 157 9.49 6.98 -7.52
C GLY A 157 10.88 7.53 -7.87
N SER A 158 11.04 8.19 -9.03
CA SER A 158 12.32 8.78 -9.45
C SER A 158 12.45 10.20 -8.91
N ARG A 159 13.07 10.38 -7.73
CA ARG A 159 13.58 11.71 -7.35
C ARG A 159 14.77 12.02 -8.25
N VAL A 160 14.60 12.88 -9.25
CA VAL A 160 15.73 13.48 -9.93
C VAL A 160 16.34 14.49 -8.96
N ARG A 161 17.45 14.07 -8.32
CA ARG A 161 18.35 15.02 -7.68
C ARG A 161 19.00 15.85 -8.80
N PRO A 162 19.08 17.19 -8.70
CA PRO A 162 19.82 17.96 -9.68
C PRO A 162 21.28 17.52 -9.60
N THR A 163 21.74 16.75 -10.58
CA THR A 163 23.15 16.40 -10.72
C THR A 163 23.84 17.59 -11.35
N THR A 164 24.49 18.41 -10.52
CA THR A 164 25.62 19.21 -10.96
C THR A 164 26.64 18.30 -11.65
N ALA A 165 27.13 18.77 -12.79
CA ALA A 165 27.96 18.02 -13.73
C ALA A 165 29.11 17.26 -13.06
N ALA A 166 29.18 15.95 -13.30
CA ALA A 166 30.29 15.11 -12.89
C ALA A 166 31.44 15.24 -13.91
N ALA A 167 32.62 15.60 -13.41
CA ALA A 167 33.89 15.53 -14.15
C ALA A 167 34.26 14.06 -14.47
N PRO A 168 35.01 13.79 -15.56
CA PRO A 168 35.32 12.43 -16.00
C PRO A 168 36.30 11.71 -15.07
N SER A 169 36.04 10.42 -14.87
CA SER A 169 36.74 9.52 -13.94
C SER A 169 37.99 8.90 -14.57
N ALA A 170 39.10 8.91 -13.84
CA ALA A 170 40.31 8.13 -14.13
C ALA A 170 40.18 6.66 -13.65
N PRO A 171 40.97 5.70 -14.19
CA PRO A 171 40.71 4.27 -14.01
C PRO A 171 41.14 3.70 -12.64
N ARG A 172 40.45 2.62 -12.27
CA ARG A 172 40.50 1.87 -11.00
C ARG A 172 41.89 1.40 -10.59
N GLY A 173 42.27 1.75 -9.36
CA GLY A 173 43.20 1.01 -8.51
C GLY A 173 42.44 0.36 -7.34
N SER A 174 42.92 -0.81 -6.93
CA SER A 174 42.27 -1.75 -6.01
C SER A 174 42.37 -1.37 -4.52
N ALA A 175 41.39 -1.89 -3.75
CA ALA A 175 41.27 -1.99 -2.27
C ALA A 175 40.57 -0.83 -1.52
N PRO A 176 40.00 -1.07 -0.31
CA PRO A 176 39.38 -2.27 0.26
C PRO A 176 37.88 -2.05 0.60
N GLN A 177 37.19 -3.16 0.87
CA GLN A 177 35.81 -3.31 1.37
C GLN A 177 35.18 -2.02 1.96
N ALA A 178 34.40 -1.31 1.12
CA ALA A 178 33.56 -0.22 1.57
C ALA A 178 32.38 -0.82 2.34
N SER A 179 32.37 -0.55 3.64
CA SER A 179 31.22 -0.68 4.53
C SER A 179 29.94 -0.33 3.79
N ALA A 180 28.98 -1.25 3.82
CA ALA A 180 27.65 -1.03 3.31
C ALA A 180 27.15 0.32 3.82
N VAL A 181 26.87 1.23 2.91
CA VAL A 181 26.08 2.42 3.18
C VAL A 181 24.69 1.90 3.53
N THR A 182 24.45 1.71 4.82
CA THR A 182 23.13 1.39 5.35
C THR A 182 22.19 2.52 4.95
N PRO A 183 21.15 2.28 4.14
CA PRO A 183 20.13 3.29 3.92
C PRO A 183 19.51 3.64 5.27
N ALA A 184 19.44 4.94 5.56
CA ALA A 184 18.80 5.46 6.75
C ALA A 184 17.38 4.88 6.86
N GLY A 185 17.14 4.04 7.87
CA GLY A 185 15.88 3.32 8.10
C GLY A 185 16.01 1.79 8.21
N ASP A 186 17.21 1.23 8.01
CA ASP A 186 17.43 -0.20 8.16
C ASP A 186 17.67 -0.61 9.61
N ILE A 187 16.85 -1.55 10.08
CA ILE A 187 17.06 -2.24 11.35
C ILE A 187 18.20 -3.25 11.18
N ARG A 188 19.14 -3.25 12.12
CA ARG A 188 20.14 -4.32 12.21
C ARG A 188 19.46 -5.59 12.68
N VAL A 189 19.43 -6.57 11.79
CA VAL A 189 18.87 -7.91 12.05
C VAL A 189 19.97 -8.92 11.80
N THR A 190 20.26 -9.75 12.80
CA THR A 190 21.19 -10.88 12.68
C THR A 190 20.40 -12.17 12.73
N ARG A 191 20.56 -13.04 11.74
CA ARG A 191 19.94 -14.37 11.76
C ARG A 191 20.79 -15.30 12.65
N LEU A 192 20.23 -15.83 13.73
CA LEU A 192 20.94 -16.78 14.61
C LEU A 192 20.77 -18.21 14.13
N ALA A 193 19.56 -18.58 13.72
CA ALA A 193 19.23 -19.92 13.23
C ALA A 193 18.00 -19.86 12.32
N ASP A 194 17.51 -21.04 11.89
CA ASP A 194 16.22 -21.11 11.20
C ASP A 194 15.11 -20.55 12.08
N ASN A 195 14.39 -19.58 11.50
CA ASN A 195 13.32 -18.83 12.15
C ASN A 195 13.70 -18.11 13.45
N ARG A 196 15.00 -17.91 13.73
CA ARG A 196 15.49 -17.20 14.90
C ARG A 196 16.37 -16.03 14.50
N TYR A 197 16.01 -14.84 14.96
CA TYR A 197 16.64 -13.58 14.60
C TYR A 197 16.94 -12.76 15.87
N SER A 198 17.98 -11.94 15.82
CA SER A 198 18.34 -10.96 16.85
C SER A 198 18.15 -9.59 16.25
N ILE A 199 17.49 -8.72 16.99
CA ILE A 199 17.21 -7.34 16.62
C ILE A 199 17.80 -6.45 17.70
N ASP A 200 18.52 -5.39 17.29
CA ASP A 200 19.00 -4.39 18.24
C ASP A 200 17.81 -3.61 18.81
N GLU A 201 17.83 -3.28 20.11
CA GLU A 201 16.79 -2.48 20.79
C GLU A 201 16.51 -1.15 20.06
N SER A 202 17.57 -0.51 19.55
CA SER A 202 17.47 0.70 18.73
C SER A 202 16.63 0.51 17.46
N GLY A 203 16.70 -0.68 16.85
CA GLY A 203 15.89 -1.04 15.69
C GLY A 203 14.41 -1.18 16.03
N VAL A 204 14.11 -1.84 17.15
CA VAL A 204 12.72 -1.96 17.65
C VAL A 204 12.12 -0.59 17.96
N ALA A 205 12.91 0.29 18.58
CA ALA A 205 12.50 1.67 18.83
C ALA A 205 12.21 2.43 17.53
N GLN A 206 13.05 2.27 16.50
CA GLN A 206 12.82 2.86 15.18
C GLN A 206 11.55 2.32 14.51
N LEU A 207 11.31 1.01 14.57
CA LEU A 207 10.10 0.37 14.03
C LEU A 207 8.83 0.94 14.67
N SER A 208 8.84 1.09 15.98
CA SER A 208 7.69 1.60 16.74
C SER A 208 7.46 3.11 16.50
N ASN A 209 8.53 3.91 16.42
CA ASN A 209 8.41 5.35 16.18
C ASN A 209 8.09 5.69 14.71
N ASN A 210 8.57 4.89 13.75
CA ASN A 210 8.40 5.12 12.31
C ASN A 210 7.50 4.05 11.65
N PHE A 211 6.57 3.48 12.41
CA PHE A 211 5.74 2.37 11.96
C PHE A 211 5.08 2.61 10.58
N ASN A 212 4.56 3.82 10.36
CA ASN A 212 3.93 4.21 9.09
C ASN A 212 4.90 4.12 7.90
N GLN A 213 6.18 4.42 8.09
CA GLN A 213 7.19 4.29 7.04
C GLN A 213 7.50 2.82 6.76
N PHE A 214 7.62 1.98 7.79
CA PHE A 214 7.83 0.54 7.62
C PHE A 214 6.64 -0.13 6.93
N MET A 215 5.41 0.29 7.21
CA MET A 215 4.22 -0.20 6.53
C MET A 215 4.19 0.13 5.03
N THR A 216 4.99 1.08 4.53
CA THR A 216 5.13 1.31 3.08
C THR A 216 6.00 0.27 2.37
N GLN A 217 6.77 -0.51 3.13
CA GLN A 217 7.71 -1.52 2.64
C GLN A 217 7.04 -2.89 2.44
N VAL A 218 5.86 -3.10 3.05
CA VAL A 218 5.11 -4.35 3.02
C VAL A 218 3.66 -4.10 2.61
N ARG A 219 3.12 -4.98 1.76
CA ARG A 219 1.70 -4.96 1.39
C ARG A 219 0.96 -6.05 2.16
N LEU A 220 0.14 -5.64 3.13
CA LEU A 220 -0.70 -6.53 3.91
C LEU A 220 -2.13 -6.55 3.37
N ILE A 221 -2.75 -7.73 3.34
CA ILE A 221 -4.16 -7.92 2.97
C ILE A 221 -4.83 -8.74 4.07
N PRO A 222 -6.04 -8.40 4.54
CA PRO A 222 -6.76 -9.23 5.51
C PRO A 222 -6.91 -10.67 5.03
N TYR A 223 -6.69 -11.62 5.93
CA TYR A 223 -6.89 -13.05 5.70
C TYR A 223 -8.07 -13.54 6.54
N PHE A 224 -9.01 -14.22 5.90
CA PHE A 224 -10.22 -14.72 6.54
C PHE A 224 -10.22 -16.25 6.56
N GLU A 225 -10.56 -16.84 7.71
CA GLU A 225 -10.92 -18.26 7.82
C GLU A 225 -12.44 -18.35 8.02
N GLY A 226 -13.14 -18.79 6.97
CA GLY A 226 -14.60 -18.72 6.92
C GLY A 226 -15.08 -17.26 6.93
N ASN A 227 -15.91 -16.92 7.92
CA ASN A 227 -16.49 -15.57 8.06
C ASN A 227 -15.78 -14.72 9.15
N ARG A 228 -14.58 -15.10 9.57
CA ARG A 228 -13.82 -14.42 10.64
C ARG A 228 -12.44 -14.01 10.14
N SER A 229 -12.00 -12.80 10.52
CA SER A 229 -10.64 -12.32 10.27
C SER A 229 -9.66 -13.19 11.09
N ALA A 230 -8.77 -13.87 10.39
CA ALA A 230 -7.81 -14.84 10.95
C ALA A 230 -6.36 -14.35 10.87
N GLY A 231 -6.13 -13.12 10.41
CA GLY A 231 -4.79 -12.55 10.32
C GLY A 231 -4.60 -11.60 9.14
N TYR A 232 -3.34 -11.37 8.80
CA TYR A 232 -2.92 -10.62 7.63
C TYR A 232 -2.00 -11.44 6.75
N ARG A 233 -2.33 -11.54 5.46
CA ARG A 233 -1.45 -12.10 4.45
C ARG A 233 -0.51 -11.04 3.91
N ILE A 234 0.77 -11.37 3.87
CA ILE A 234 1.80 -10.60 3.19
C ILE A 234 1.67 -10.84 1.68
N ALA A 235 1.12 -9.86 0.96
CA ALA A 235 0.98 -9.95 -0.49
C ALA A 235 2.30 -9.66 -1.22
N ALA A 236 3.10 -8.73 -0.70
CA ALA A 236 4.40 -8.38 -1.24
C ALA A 236 5.29 -7.74 -0.17
N ILE A 237 6.60 -8.00 -0.25
CA ILE A 237 7.64 -7.33 0.53
C ILE A 237 8.66 -6.76 -0.45
N ARG A 238 9.15 -5.54 -0.19
CA ARG A 238 10.26 -4.98 -0.96
C ARG A 238 11.56 -5.69 -0.57
N PRO A 239 12.31 -6.29 -1.52
CA PRO A 239 13.57 -6.95 -1.21
C PRO A 239 14.57 -6.00 -0.54
N GLY A 240 15.38 -6.54 0.37
CA GLY A 240 16.43 -5.80 1.08
C GLY A 240 15.94 -4.88 2.22
N THR A 241 14.63 -4.82 2.47
CA THR A 241 14.03 -4.04 3.56
C THR A 241 14.03 -4.79 4.89
N THR A 242 13.66 -4.09 5.97
CA THR A 242 13.55 -4.66 7.32
C THR A 242 12.71 -5.94 7.36
N PHE A 243 11.51 -5.97 6.77
CA PHE A 243 10.65 -7.16 6.81
C PHE A 243 11.26 -8.36 6.10
N ASP A 244 12.00 -8.14 5.01
CA ASP A 244 12.75 -9.18 4.29
C ASP A 244 13.87 -9.75 5.17
N ARG A 245 14.62 -8.88 5.86
CA ARG A 245 15.71 -9.29 6.79
C ARG A 245 15.20 -10.01 8.04
N LEU A 246 13.99 -9.68 8.49
CA LEU A 246 13.29 -10.39 9.56
C LEU A 246 12.83 -11.79 9.11
N GLY A 247 12.98 -12.14 7.84
CA GLY A 247 12.69 -13.47 7.32
C GLY A 247 11.22 -13.68 6.97
N PHE A 248 10.43 -12.61 6.87
CA PHE A 248 9.10 -12.67 6.30
C PHE A 248 9.19 -12.85 4.78
N GLN A 249 8.22 -13.58 4.23
CA GLN A 249 8.16 -13.90 2.80
C GLN A 249 6.79 -13.53 2.23
N GLY A 250 6.77 -13.29 0.91
CA GLY A 250 5.51 -13.15 0.19
C GLY A 250 4.68 -14.43 0.29
N GLY A 251 3.41 -14.28 0.64
CA GLY A 251 2.48 -15.39 0.87
C GLY A 251 2.34 -15.82 2.33
N ASP A 252 3.18 -15.32 3.25
CA ASP A 252 3.03 -15.60 4.68
C ASP A 252 1.72 -15.01 5.22
N VAL A 253 1.04 -15.75 6.10
CA VAL A 253 -0.11 -15.25 6.85
C VAL A 253 0.26 -15.07 8.31
N LEU A 254 0.30 -13.84 8.77
CA LEU A 254 0.53 -13.45 10.16
C LEU A 254 -0.76 -13.68 10.96
N GLN A 255 -0.75 -14.61 11.92
CA GLN A 255 -1.92 -14.93 12.74
C GLN A 255 -1.83 -14.29 14.12
N GLN A 256 -0.67 -14.42 14.78
CA GLN A 256 -0.48 -13.97 16.15
C GLN A 256 0.92 -13.42 16.38
N VAL A 257 1.04 -12.45 17.30
CA VAL A 257 2.33 -11.96 17.80
C VAL A 257 2.27 -11.98 19.32
N ASN A 258 3.19 -12.68 19.98
CA ASN A 258 3.24 -12.86 21.43
C ASN A 258 1.90 -13.32 22.04
N GLY A 259 1.18 -14.20 21.33
CA GLY A 259 -0.13 -14.71 21.75
C GLY A 259 -1.30 -13.74 21.52
N VAL A 260 -1.06 -12.55 20.96
CA VAL A 260 -2.10 -11.60 20.58
C VAL A 260 -2.51 -11.83 19.12
N ASP A 261 -3.80 -12.04 18.89
CA ASP A 261 -4.36 -12.23 17.55
C ASP A 261 -4.27 -10.97 16.68
N LEU A 262 -3.78 -11.12 15.45
CA LEU A 262 -3.71 -10.08 14.42
C LEU A 262 -5.00 -10.00 13.59
N ALA A 263 -6.16 -9.98 14.25
CA ALA A 263 -7.45 -9.94 13.55
C ALA A 263 -7.83 -8.53 13.05
N SER A 264 -7.22 -7.46 13.58
CA SER A 264 -7.56 -6.09 13.25
C SER A 264 -6.35 -5.13 13.25
N PRO A 265 -6.44 -3.99 12.54
CA PRO A 265 -5.33 -3.03 12.44
C PRO A 265 -4.97 -2.39 13.78
N GLU A 266 -5.96 -2.17 14.65
CA GLU A 266 -5.77 -1.55 15.96
C GLU A 266 -4.89 -2.43 16.86
N LYS A 267 -5.12 -3.75 16.83
CA LYS A 267 -4.30 -4.71 17.58
C LYS A 267 -2.85 -4.71 17.11
N MET A 268 -2.61 -4.58 15.79
CA MET A 268 -1.27 -4.48 15.24
C MET A 268 -0.52 -3.28 15.83
N TYR A 269 -1.17 -2.11 15.90
CA TYR A 269 -0.55 -0.93 16.49
C TYR A 269 -0.21 -1.15 17.98
N THR A 270 -1.13 -1.73 18.75
CA THR A 270 -0.89 -2.06 20.17
C THR A 270 0.31 -3.01 20.32
N ILE A 271 0.40 -4.05 19.49
CA ILE A 271 1.54 -4.98 19.51
C ILE A 271 2.85 -4.23 19.28
N ILE A 272 2.90 -3.36 18.28
CA ILE A 272 4.11 -2.60 17.92
C ILE A 272 4.53 -1.63 19.02
N GLN A 273 3.59 -1.02 19.73
CA GLN A 273 3.92 -0.19 20.90
C GLN A 273 4.52 -1.03 22.03
N ASN A 274 3.94 -2.20 22.28
CA ASN A 274 4.39 -3.09 23.34
C ASN A 274 5.72 -3.79 23.02
N LEU A 275 6.18 -3.81 21.75
CA LEU A 275 7.47 -4.43 21.38
C LEU A 275 8.66 -3.80 22.11
N LYS A 276 8.58 -2.51 22.46
CA LYS A 276 9.67 -1.78 23.16
C LYS A 276 10.00 -2.39 24.52
N ASP A 277 9.01 -2.95 25.20
CA ASP A 277 9.16 -3.49 26.55
C ASP A 277 9.44 -5.00 26.56
N GLN A 278 9.49 -5.63 25.38
CA GLN A 278 9.70 -7.07 25.24
C GLN A 278 11.17 -7.38 24.97
N LYS A 279 11.68 -8.44 25.60
CA LYS A 279 13.01 -9.00 25.27
C LYS A 279 12.95 -10.08 24.18
N ARG A 280 11.76 -10.63 23.95
CA ARG A 280 11.52 -11.70 22.98
C ARG A 280 10.18 -11.51 22.30
N VAL A 281 10.16 -11.72 21.00
CA VAL A 281 8.95 -11.65 20.17
C VAL A 281 8.78 -12.96 19.42
N ALA A 282 7.62 -13.58 19.53
CA ALA A 282 7.23 -14.78 18.79
C ALA A 282 6.09 -14.43 17.85
N VAL A 283 6.27 -14.67 16.55
CA VAL A 283 5.29 -14.40 15.51
C VAL A 283 4.85 -15.71 14.88
N ASN A 284 3.59 -16.06 15.07
CA ASN A 284 2.99 -17.24 14.47
C ASN A 284 2.51 -16.91 13.06
N ILE A 285 3.04 -17.65 12.10
CA ILE A 285 2.75 -17.50 10.68
C ILE A 285 2.24 -18.81 10.07
N LEU A 286 1.45 -18.69 9.02
CA LEU A 286 1.17 -19.78 8.09
C LEU A 286 2.02 -19.54 6.83
N ARG A 287 2.96 -20.43 6.55
CA ARG A 287 3.78 -20.39 5.33
C ARG A 287 3.43 -21.58 4.47
N GLN A 288 2.92 -21.33 3.26
CA GLN A 288 2.51 -22.40 2.33
C GLN A 288 1.54 -23.42 2.96
N GLY A 289 0.66 -22.98 3.86
CA GLY A 289 -0.28 -23.86 4.57
C GLY A 289 0.27 -24.50 5.86
N GLN A 290 1.58 -24.41 6.12
CA GLN A 290 2.21 -24.96 7.32
C GLN A 290 2.34 -23.88 8.41
N LYS A 291 1.99 -24.25 9.64
CA LYS A 291 2.20 -23.38 10.81
C LYS A 291 3.68 -23.33 11.16
N SER A 292 4.19 -22.12 11.34
CA SER A 292 5.58 -21.85 11.67
C SER A 292 5.64 -20.66 12.64
N THR A 293 6.66 -20.62 13.49
CA THR A 293 6.87 -19.52 14.42
C THR A 293 8.22 -18.87 14.15
N LEU A 294 8.22 -17.57 13.90
CA LEU A 294 9.43 -16.75 13.83
C LEU A 294 9.70 -16.16 15.22
N THR A 295 10.89 -16.40 15.77
CA THR A 295 11.31 -15.89 17.07
C THR A 295 12.36 -14.81 16.89
N TYR A 296 12.18 -13.69 17.58
CA TYR A 296 13.09 -12.56 17.60
C TYR A 296 13.55 -12.29 19.03
N GLU A 297 14.86 -12.19 19.24
CA GLU A 297 15.46 -11.75 20.50
C GLU A 297 15.87 -10.28 20.37
N ILE A 298 15.48 -9.46 21.34
CA ILE A 298 15.81 -8.04 21.38
C ILE A 298 17.03 -7.89 22.29
N ARG A 299 18.12 -7.30 21.76
CA ARG A 299 19.42 -7.18 22.43
C ARG A 299 19.96 -5.76 22.44
#